data_AF-A0A7S0LSW0-F1
#
_entry.id   AF-A0A7S0LSW0-F1
#
_cell.length_a   1.000
_cell.length_b   1.000
_cell.length_c   1.000
_cell.angle_alpha   90.00
_cell.angle_beta   90.00
_cell.angle_gamma   90.00
#
_symmetry.space_group_name_H-M   'P 1'
#
loop_
_entity.id
_entity.type
_entity.pdbx_description
1 polymer ?
#
loop_
_entity_poly.entity_id
_entity_poly.type
_entity_poly.pdbx_seq_one_letter_code
_entity_poly.pdbx_strand_id
1 'polypeptide(L)'
;GADEIMAGYLYFHKAPNGTELHEELVRKVDALHLYDCLRANKATMAHGLEARVPFLDFDFLNVIMQIDPENKLIKKGAKGDVQYLEKWLLRKAFDVKDAPYLPQEVLWRQKEQFSDGVGYSWIDGVREHAEAVITDSDMKTAPVRFPYNTPNTKEACYFRTIFHSHFPNNNYGNGIEATIPGGPSVACSTPKAIEWDASWSDPTRQDQSGRFVDTHESAV
;
A
#
# COMPACT_ATOMS: atom_id res chain seq x y z
N GLY A 1 -2.89 -4.03 -7.46
CA GLY A 1 -2.60 -4.45 -8.85
C GLY A 1 -1.73 -3.46 -9.61
N ALA A 2 -2.31 -2.37 -10.13
CA ALA A 2 -1.59 -1.44 -11.02
C ALA A 2 -0.40 -0.73 -10.36
N ASP A 3 -0.51 -0.34 -9.07
CA ASP A 3 0.58 0.33 -8.35
C ASP A 3 1.79 -0.59 -8.14
N GLU A 4 1.53 -1.89 -7.94
CA GLU A 4 2.48 -2.95 -7.60
C GLU A 4 3.30 -3.42 -8.81
N ILE A 5 2.80 -3.21 -10.04
CA ILE A 5 3.50 -3.62 -11.26
C ILE A 5 4.12 -2.44 -12.04
N MET A 6 3.66 -1.21 -11.75
CA MET A 6 4.02 0.02 -12.46
C MET A 6 4.50 1.15 -11.54
N ALA A 7 5.02 0.83 -10.35
CA ALA A 7 5.64 1.78 -9.43
C ALA A 7 4.72 2.96 -9.05
N GLY A 8 3.51 2.63 -8.58
CA GLY A 8 2.45 3.61 -8.37
C GLY A 8 2.40 4.26 -7.00
N TYR A 9 2.92 3.63 -5.95
CA TYR A 9 2.95 4.24 -4.62
C TYR A 9 3.99 5.36 -4.55
N LEU A 10 3.68 6.40 -3.76
CA LEU A 10 4.56 7.57 -3.63
C LEU A 10 5.95 7.22 -3.07
N TYR A 11 6.06 6.15 -2.26
CA TYR A 11 7.36 5.73 -1.73
C TYR A 11 8.33 5.28 -2.84
N PHE A 12 7.84 4.90 -4.04
CA PHE A 12 8.71 4.58 -5.17
C PHE A 12 9.49 5.79 -5.71
N HIS A 13 9.09 7.03 -5.37
CA HIS A 13 9.94 8.20 -5.63
C HIS A 13 11.28 8.12 -4.89
N LYS A 14 11.39 7.28 -3.85
CA LYS A 14 12.63 7.07 -3.08
C LYS A 14 13.43 5.86 -3.56
N ALA A 15 12.95 5.10 -4.55
CA ALA A 15 13.69 3.97 -5.09
C ALA A 15 15.07 4.43 -5.60
N PRO A 16 16.18 3.77 -5.19
CA PRO A 16 17.53 4.26 -5.48
C PRO A 16 17.98 3.98 -6.93
N ASN A 17 17.47 2.91 -7.55
CA ASN A 17 17.79 2.50 -8.92
C ASN A 17 16.73 1.52 -9.46
N GLY A 18 16.80 1.18 -10.76
CA GLY A 18 15.88 0.25 -11.40
C GLY A 18 15.89 -1.16 -10.81
N THR A 19 17.04 -1.67 -10.36
CA THR A 19 17.12 -3.02 -9.75
C THR A 19 16.31 -3.10 -8.45
N GLU A 20 16.55 -2.17 -7.52
CA GLU A 20 15.82 -2.11 -6.24
C GLU A 20 14.33 -1.89 -6.46
N LEU A 21 13.97 -1.05 -7.44
CA LEU A 21 12.59 -0.86 -7.86
C LEU A 21 11.97 -2.18 -8.34
N HIS A 22 12.62 -2.87 -9.28
CA HIS A 22 12.10 -4.12 -9.85
C HIS A 22 11.88 -5.19 -8.77
N GLU A 23 12.88 -5.41 -7.91
CA GLU A 23 12.78 -6.38 -6.84
C GLU A 23 11.63 -6.05 -5.87
N GLU A 24 11.38 -4.76 -5.61
CA GLU A 24 10.24 -4.34 -4.80
C GLU A 24 8.90 -4.59 -5.50
N LEU A 25 8.80 -4.33 -6.80
CA LEU A 25 7.61 -4.66 -7.58
C LEU A 25 7.33 -6.18 -7.54
N VAL A 26 8.37 -7.01 -7.68
CA VAL A 26 8.25 -8.48 -7.56
C VAL A 26 7.75 -8.87 -6.16
N ARG A 27 8.40 -8.37 -5.09
CA ARG A 27 7.95 -8.64 -3.70
C ARG A 27 6.50 -8.23 -3.47
N LYS A 28 6.10 -7.07 -4.02
CA LYS A 28 4.72 -6.56 -3.93
C LYS A 28 3.74 -7.46 -4.67
N VAL A 29 4.07 -7.91 -5.88
CA VAL A 29 3.23 -8.83 -6.66
C VAL A 29 3.07 -10.17 -5.93
N ASP A 30 4.18 -10.74 -5.43
CA ASP A 30 4.15 -12.02 -4.68
C ASP A 30 3.25 -11.92 -3.43
N ALA A 31 3.27 -10.77 -2.74
CA ALA A 31 2.50 -10.54 -1.53
C ALA A 31 1.05 -10.08 -1.77
N LEU A 32 0.64 -9.77 -3.00
CA LEU A 32 -0.70 -9.22 -3.31
C LEU A 32 -1.85 -10.06 -2.72
N HIS A 33 -1.68 -11.38 -2.69
CA HIS A 33 -2.66 -12.33 -2.18
C HIS A 33 -2.97 -12.17 -0.68
N LEU A 34 -2.05 -11.57 0.09
CA LEU A 34 -2.22 -11.26 1.53
C LEU A 34 -2.86 -9.89 1.77
N TYR A 35 -2.84 -9.00 0.77
CA TYR A 35 -3.23 -7.60 0.88
C TYR A 35 -4.38 -7.24 -0.08
N ASP A 36 -4.09 -6.57 -1.18
CA ASP A 36 -5.07 -5.97 -2.08
C ASP A 36 -5.99 -7.00 -2.74
N CYS A 37 -5.46 -8.17 -3.13
CA CYS A 37 -6.31 -9.23 -3.68
C CYS A 37 -7.22 -9.83 -2.60
N LEU A 38 -6.73 -9.99 -1.37
CA LEU A 38 -7.53 -10.47 -0.24
C LEU A 38 -8.72 -9.54 0.02
N ARG A 39 -8.45 -8.23 0.09
CA ARG A 39 -9.47 -7.20 0.30
C ARG A 39 -10.45 -7.12 -0.85
N ALA A 40 -9.95 -6.99 -2.09
CA ALA A 40 -10.80 -6.88 -3.27
C ALA A 40 -11.73 -8.10 -3.42
N ASN A 41 -11.19 -9.31 -3.24
CA ASN A 41 -11.97 -10.54 -3.32
C ASN A 41 -12.97 -10.67 -2.17
N LYS A 42 -12.52 -10.65 -0.90
CA LYS A 42 -13.43 -10.92 0.24
C LYS A 42 -14.49 -9.83 0.42
N ALA A 43 -14.14 -8.55 0.21
CA ALA A 43 -15.10 -7.46 0.37
C ALA A 43 -16.22 -7.51 -0.68
N THR A 44 -15.90 -7.84 -1.92
CA THR A 44 -16.91 -7.97 -2.99
C THR A 44 -17.73 -9.26 -2.86
N MET A 45 -17.08 -10.38 -2.53
CA MET A 45 -17.75 -11.66 -2.33
C MET A 45 -18.68 -11.67 -1.13
N ALA A 46 -18.46 -10.83 -0.12
CA ALA A 46 -19.41 -10.63 0.99
C ALA A 46 -20.79 -10.14 0.51
N HIS A 47 -20.86 -9.59 -0.71
CA HIS A 47 -22.08 -9.12 -1.37
C HIS A 47 -22.42 -9.93 -2.62
N GLY A 48 -21.80 -11.09 -2.84
CA GLY A 48 -22.04 -11.94 -4.02
C GLY A 48 -21.59 -11.30 -5.33
N LEU A 49 -20.62 -10.38 -5.29
CA LEU A 49 -20.08 -9.70 -6.46
C LEU A 49 -18.71 -10.26 -6.84
N GLU A 50 -18.50 -10.53 -8.14
CA GLU A 50 -17.22 -10.95 -8.69
C GLU A 50 -16.37 -9.73 -9.07
N ALA A 51 -15.21 -9.56 -8.44
CA ALA A 51 -14.21 -8.57 -8.84
C ALA A 51 -13.25 -9.16 -9.90
N ARG A 52 -13.08 -8.45 -11.03
CA ARG A 52 -12.04 -8.74 -12.04
C ARG A 52 -10.95 -7.69 -12.01
N VAL A 53 -9.70 -8.12 -12.16
CA VAL A 53 -8.52 -7.26 -11.98
C VAL A 53 -7.57 -7.35 -13.19
N PRO A 54 -7.89 -6.69 -14.32
CA PRO A 54 -7.16 -6.85 -15.58
C PRO A 54 -5.65 -6.54 -15.51
N PHE A 55 -5.23 -5.65 -14.59
CA PHE A 55 -3.81 -5.36 -14.36
C PHE A 55 -3.00 -6.55 -13.83
N LEU A 56 -3.65 -7.63 -13.37
CA LEU A 56 -3.02 -8.86 -12.90
C LEU A 56 -3.28 -10.03 -13.84
N ASP A 57 -3.75 -9.75 -15.07
CA ASP A 57 -3.77 -10.76 -16.12
C ASP A 57 -2.35 -11.28 -16.38
N PHE A 58 -2.22 -12.59 -16.63
CA PHE A 58 -0.93 -13.26 -16.75
C PHE A 58 -0.12 -12.74 -17.95
N ASP A 59 -0.76 -12.54 -19.10
CA ASP A 59 -0.09 -12.06 -20.30
C ASP A 59 0.32 -10.60 -20.13
N PHE A 60 -0.54 -9.80 -19.51
CA PHE A 60 -0.21 -8.42 -19.17
C PHE A 60 0.97 -8.33 -18.18
N LEU A 61 0.99 -9.16 -17.14
CA LEU A 61 2.10 -9.24 -16.19
C LEU A 61 3.41 -9.63 -16.88
N ASN A 62 3.40 -10.62 -17.76
CA ASN A 62 4.59 -11.04 -18.50
C ASN A 62 5.19 -9.90 -19.32
N VAL A 63 4.36 -9.08 -19.97
CA VAL A 63 4.82 -7.90 -20.70
C VAL A 63 5.38 -6.86 -19.72
N ILE A 64 4.59 -6.46 -18.73
CA ILE A 64 4.96 -5.34 -17.85
C ILE A 64 6.20 -5.67 -17.01
N MET A 65 6.31 -6.88 -16.48
CA MET A 65 7.43 -7.26 -15.60
C MET A 65 8.74 -7.45 -16.34
N GLN A 66 8.73 -7.59 -17.67
CA GLN A 66 9.94 -7.68 -18.51
C GLN A 66 10.45 -6.32 -19.02
N ILE A 67 9.68 -5.25 -18.85
CA ILE A 67 10.13 -3.89 -19.20
C ILE A 67 11.31 -3.53 -18.30
N ASP A 68 12.38 -3.01 -18.90
CA ASP A 68 13.54 -2.48 -18.19
C ASP A 68 13.08 -1.53 -17.08
N PRO A 69 13.38 -1.82 -15.80
CA PRO A 69 12.86 -1.07 -14.68
C PRO A 69 13.34 0.38 -14.63
N GLU A 70 14.42 0.73 -15.32
CA GLU A 70 14.81 2.13 -15.51
C GLU A 70 13.72 2.95 -16.21
N ASN A 71 12.84 2.30 -16.98
CA ASN A 71 11.68 2.95 -17.60
C ASN A 71 10.48 3.15 -16.66
N LYS A 72 10.54 2.56 -15.46
CA LYS A 72 9.54 2.71 -14.39
C LYS A 72 10.05 3.58 -13.25
N LEU A 73 11.35 3.87 -13.21
CA LEU A 73 11.99 4.67 -12.18
C LEU A 73 11.58 6.15 -12.33
N ILE A 74 11.20 6.76 -11.19
CA ILE A 74 10.75 8.15 -11.18
C ILE A 74 11.97 9.08 -11.12
N LYS A 75 12.09 9.95 -12.12
CA LYS A 75 13.18 10.92 -12.27
C LYS A 75 12.82 12.22 -11.54
N LYS A 76 13.35 12.36 -10.32
CA LYS A 76 13.13 13.53 -9.45
C LYS A 76 13.51 14.85 -10.13
N GLY A 77 12.67 15.87 -9.95
CA GLY A 77 12.91 17.23 -10.45
C GLY A 77 12.84 17.38 -11.97
N ALA A 78 12.56 16.30 -12.70
CA ALA A 78 12.34 16.33 -14.13
C ALA A 78 10.91 16.79 -14.43
N LYS A 79 10.67 17.49 -15.54
CA LYS A 79 9.33 17.90 -16.02
C LYS A 79 9.21 17.72 -17.52
N GLY A 80 7.97 17.61 -18.02
CA GLY A 80 7.70 17.41 -19.44
C GLY A 80 7.77 15.93 -19.83
N ASP A 81 8.42 15.60 -20.95
CA ASP A 81 8.40 14.25 -21.52
C ASP A 81 9.45 13.31 -20.90
N VAL A 82 9.44 13.25 -19.57
CA VAL A 82 10.37 12.49 -18.71
C VAL A 82 9.56 11.83 -17.59
N GLN A 83 10.07 10.74 -17.01
CA GLN A 83 9.36 9.94 -16.00
C GLN A 83 9.26 10.65 -14.64
N TYR A 84 8.58 11.80 -14.58
CA TYR A 84 8.49 12.63 -13.37
C TYR A 84 7.36 12.21 -12.42
N LEU A 85 6.44 11.35 -12.89
CA LEU A 85 5.23 10.97 -12.18
C LEU A 85 5.14 9.46 -12.02
N GLU A 86 4.48 8.99 -10.96
CA GLU A 86 4.20 7.57 -10.78
C GLU A 86 3.39 7.00 -11.95
N LYS A 87 3.70 5.76 -12.35
CA LYS A 87 3.10 5.09 -13.51
C LYS A 87 3.25 5.87 -14.83
N TRP A 88 4.27 6.71 -14.99
CA TRP A 88 4.45 7.55 -16.19
C TRP A 88 4.34 6.75 -17.50
N LEU A 89 4.98 5.58 -17.59
CA LEU A 89 4.92 4.75 -18.79
C LEU A 89 3.50 4.30 -19.15
N LEU A 90 2.69 3.97 -18.13
CA LEU A 90 1.27 3.67 -18.33
C LEU A 90 0.52 4.90 -18.83
N ARG A 91 0.74 6.07 -18.21
CA ARG A 91 0.08 7.32 -18.62
C ARG A 91 0.40 7.67 -20.06
N LYS A 92 1.68 7.57 -20.47
CA LYS A 92 2.10 7.79 -21.86
C LYS A 92 1.49 6.81 -22.85
N ALA A 93 1.34 5.54 -22.48
CA ALA A 93 0.69 4.55 -23.35
C ALA A 93 -0.78 4.90 -23.65
N PHE A 94 -1.43 5.66 -22.76
CA PHE A 94 -2.83 6.10 -22.92
C PHE A 94 -2.95 7.60 -23.29
N ASP A 95 -1.84 8.31 -23.51
CA ASP A 95 -1.78 9.72 -23.97
C ASP A 95 -2.01 9.82 -25.49
N VAL A 96 -3.22 9.44 -25.92
CA VAL A 96 -3.63 9.45 -27.33
C VAL A 96 -4.34 10.76 -27.66
N LYS A 97 -3.67 11.64 -28.43
CA LYS A 97 -4.16 13.01 -28.70
C LYS A 97 -5.46 13.06 -29.51
N ASP A 98 -5.57 12.23 -30.54
CA ASP A 98 -6.69 12.30 -31.48
C ASP A 98 -7.95 11.58 -30.97
N ALA A 99 -7.79 10.69 -29.98
CA ALA A 99 -8.86 9.91 -29.36
C ALA A 99 -8.53 9.62 -27.88
N PRO A 100 -8.62 10.64 -27.00
CA PRO A 100 -8.19 10.50 -25.62
C PRO A 100 -9.09 9.53 -24.84
N TYR A 101 -8.48 8.59 -24.13
CA TYR A 101 -9.20 7.68 -23.23
C TYR A 101 -9.71 8.37 -21.96
N LEU A 102 -9.01 9.39 -21.50
CA LEU A 102 -9.27 10.13 -20.26
C LEU A 102 -9.04 11.63 -20.48
N PRO A 103 -9.71 12.50 -19.72
CA PRO A 103 -9.35 13.91 -19.63
C PRO A 103 -7.89 14.08 -19.17
N GLN A 104 -7.20 15.11 -19.67
CA GLN A 104 -5.77 15.32 -19.40
C GLN A 104 -5.49 15.54 -17.91
N GLU A 105 -6.39 16.22 -17.22
CA GLU A 105 -6.34 16.44 -15.78
C GLU A 105 -6.48 15.15 -14.96
N VAL A 106 -7.10 14.10 -15.51
CA VAL A 106 -7.17 12.77 -14.87
C VAL A 106 -5.94 11.94 -15.25
N LEU A 107 -5.55 11.95 -16.53
CA LEU A 107 -4.42 11.19 -17.06
C LEU A 107 -3.09 11.58 -16.39
N TRP A 108 -2.93 12.85 -16.02
CA TRP A 108 -1.73 13.39 -15.39
C TRP A 108 -1.92 13.77 -13.93
N ARG A 109 -3.04 13.37 -13.32
CA ARG A 109 -3.27 13.59 -11.89
C ARG A 109 -2.24 12.83 -11.07
N GLN A 110 -1.51 13.54 -10.21
CA GLN A 110 -0.66 12.90 -9.21
C GLN A 110 -1.50 12.04 -8.27
N LYS A 111 -0.93 10.93 -7.84
CA LYS A 111 -1.55 10.07 -6.84
C LYS A 111 -1.74 10.83 -5.53
N GLU A 112 -3.00 10.95 -5.14
CA GLU A 112 -3.43 11.24 -3.79
C GLU A 112 -3.53 9.92 -3.01
N GLN A 113 -3.19 9.91 -1.73
CA GLN A 113 -3.26 8.70 -0.91
C GLN A 113 -4.71 8.31 -0.63
N PHE A 114 -4.98 6.99 -0.59
CA PHE A 114 -6.34 6.45 -0.53
C PHE A 114 -7.15 6.92 0.69
N SER A 115 -6.47 7.22 1.81
CA SER A 115 -7.07 7.77 3.02
C SER A 115 -7.76 9.11 2.80
N ASP A 116 -7.18 9.94 1.94
CA ASP A 116 -7.59 11.32 1.74
C ASP A 116 -8.62 11.40 0.61
N GLY A 117 -8.54 10.45 -0.35
CA GLY A 117 -9.49 10.33 -1.45
C GLY A 117 -10.90 9.85 -1.08
N VAL A 118 -11.06 9.13 0.04
CA VAL A 118 -12.37 8.69 0.57
C VAL A 118 -13.00 9.74 1.50
N GLY A 119 -12.17 10.63 2.05
CA GLY A 119 -12.55 11.72 2.94
C GLY A 119 -11.74 11.69 4.24
N TYR A 120 -11.14 12.83 4.60
CA TYR A 120 -10.26 12.97 5.77
C TYR A 120 -10.86 12.44 7.08
N SER A 121 -12.17 12.60 7.28
CA SER A 121 -12.87 12.20 8.51
C SER A 121 -12.98 10.69 8.71
N TRP A 122 -12.76 9.87 7.68
CA TRP A 122 -12.92 8.42 7.82
C TRP A 122 -11.83 7.81 8.71
N ILE A 123 -10.56 8.06 8.39
CA ILE A 123 -9.44 7.54 9.20
C ILE A 123 -9.45 8.15 10.58
N ASP A 124 -9.67 9.46 10.68
CA ASP A 124 -9.69 10.14 11.97
C ASP A 124 -10.84 9.60 12.84
N GLY A 125 -12.02 9.35 12.26
CA GLY A 125 -13.13 8.73 12.96
C GLY A 125 -12.85 7.31 13.45
N VAL A 126 -12.14 6.49 12.67
CA VAL A 126 -11.71 5.14 13.11
C VAL A 126 -10.72 5.25 14.27
N ARG A 127 -9.76 6.18 14.20
CA ARG A 127 -8.78 6.41 15.27
C ARG A 127 -9.47 6.90 16.54
N GLU A 128 -10.35 7.89 16.44
CA GLU A 128 -11.13 8.42 17.56
C GLU A 128 -12.00 7.34 18.21
N HIS A 129 -12.64 6.49 17.40
CA HIS A 129 -13.42 5.37 17.93
C HIS A 129 -12.53 4.36 18.66
N ALA A 130 -11.40 3.98 18.08
CA ALA A 130 -10.45 3.06 18.71
C ALA A 130 -9.89 3.63 20.03
N GLU A 131 -9.61 4.93 20.08
CA GLU A 131 -9.16 5.63 21.28
C GLU A 131 -10.22 5.58 22.40
N ALA A 132 -11.50 5.69 22.04
CA ALA A 132 -12.61 5.65 22.99
C ALA A 132 -12.90 4.24 23.55
N VAL A 133 -12.66 3.18 22.76
CA VAL A 133 -13.02 1.80 23.15
C VAL A 133 -11.86 0.96 23.67
N ILE A 134 -10.62 1.28 23.31
CA ILE A 134 -9.42 0.57 23.80
C ILE A 134 -8.77 1.37 24.92
N THR A 135 -8.75 0.79 26.12
CA THR A 135 -8.15 1.46 27.28
C THR A 135 -6.63 1.31 27.31
N ASP A 136 -5.95 2.15 28.08
CA ASP A 136 -4.51 1.98 28.32
C ASP A 136 -4.19 0.65 29.03
N SER A 137 -5.16 0.10 29.79
CA SER A 137 -5.04 -1.22 30.40
C SER A 137 -5.08 -2.33 29.35
N ASP A 138 -5.93 -2.19 28.32
CA ASP A 138 -5.95 -3.12 27.18
C ASP A 138 -4.61 -3.11 26.46
N MET A 139 -4.02 -1.94 26.23
CA MET A 139 -2.70 -1.81 25.61
C MET A 139 -1.59 -2.43 26.47
N LYS A 140 -1.62 -2.24 27.80
CA LYS A 140 -0.65 -2.88 28.72
C LYS A 140 -0.74 -4.40 28.73
N THR A 141 -1.95 -4.95 28.56
CA THR A 141 -2.18 -6.41 28.55
C THR A 141 -2.10 -7.03 27.15
N ALA A 142 -1.99 -6.22 26.10
CA ALA A 142 -1.91 -6.68 24.71
C ALA A 142 -0.81 -7.72 24.45
N PRO A 143 0.43 -7.60 25.00
CA PRO A 143 1.47 -8.62 24.78
C PRO A 143 1.10 -10.00 25.36
N VAL A 144 0.27 -10.04 26.40
CA VAL A 144 -0.20 -11.29 27.02
C VAL A 144 -1.38 -11.85 26.23
N ARG A 145 -2.29 -10.99 25.77
CA ARG A 145 -3.50 -11.38 25.01
C ARG A 145 -3.17 -11.79 23.58
N PHE A 146 -2.22 -11.10 22.95
CA PHE A 146 -1.87 -11.20 21.54
C PHE A 146 -0.35 -11.33 21.37
N PRO A 147 0.27 -12.44 21.82
CA PRO A 147 1.73 -12.58 21.82
C PRO A 147 2.34 -12.64 20.41
N TYR A 148 1.56 -13.02 19.39
CA TYR A 148 1.97 -13.00 17.99
C TYR A 148 1.49 -11.70 17.32
N ASN A 149 2.39 -10.94 16.69
CA ASN A 149 2.10 -9.63 16.09
C ASN A 149 1.35 -8.70 17.07
N THR A 150 1.95 -8.47 18.24
CA THR A 150 1.37 -7.63 19.29
C THR A 150 1.01 -6.24 18.74
N PRO A 151 -0.24 -5.76 18.90
CA PRO A 151 -0.63 -4.44 18.44
C PRO A 151 0.09 -3.36 19.23
N ASN A 152 0.64 -2.36 18.53
CA ASN A 152 1.38 -1.23 19.11
C ASN A 152 0.55 0.06 19.17
N THR A 153 -0.65 0.08 18.58
CA THR A 153 -1.61 1.19 18.64
C THR A 153 -2.98 0.71 19.11
N LYS A 154 -3.79 1.63 19.65
CA LYS A 154 -5.18 1.34 20.03
C LYS A 154 -6.03 0.92 18.84
N GLU A 155 -5.83 1.52 17.67
CA GLU A 155 -6.47 1.11 16.42
C GLU A 155 -6.13 -0.34 16.04
N ALA A 156 -4.85 -0.73 16.06
CA ALA A 156 -4.45 -2.10 15.79
C ALA A 156 -5.01 -3.08 16.84
N CYS A 157 -5.05 -2.67 18.12
CA CYS A 157 -5.61 -3.47 19.20
C CYS A 157 -7.13 -3.66 19.05
N TYR A 158 -7.83 -2.63 18.59
CA TYR A 158 -9.26 -2.69 18.26
C TYR A 158 -9.53 -3.71 17.15
N PHE A 159 -8.83 -3.62 16.01
CA PHE A 159 -8.98 -4.59 14.93
C PHE A 159 -8.58 -6.01 15.35
N ARG A 160 -7.52 -6.15 16.16
CA ARG A 160 -7.09 -7.46 16.66
C ARG A 160 -8.12 -8.09 17.59
N THR A 161 -8.80 -7.27 18.40
CA THR A 161 -9.90 -7.72 19.26
C THR A 161 -11.09 -8.24 18.44
N ILE A 162 -11.46 -7.53 17.37
CA ILE A 162 -12.51 -8.00 16.43
C ILE A 162 -12.07 -9.28 15.72
N PHE A 163 -10.82 -9.37 15.26
CA PHE A 163 -10.32 -10.57 14.60
C PHE A 163 -10.45 -11.80 15.52
N HIS A 164 -10.03 -11.68 16.78
CA HIS A 164 -10.12 -12.77 17.75
C HIS A 164 -11.58 -13.13 18.13
N SER A 165 -12.55 -12.20 18.04
CA SER A 165 -13.95 -12.53 18.30
C SER A 165 -14.57 -13.40 17.19
N HIS A 166 -14.12 -13.23 15.93
CA HIS A 166 -14.54 -14.07 14.81
C HIS A 166 -13.70 -15.34 14.64
N PHE A 167 -12.45 -15.32 15.08
CA PHE A 167 -11.51 -16.43 15.00
C PHE A 167 -10.92 -16.79 16.38
N PRO A 168 -11.73 -17.39 17.29
CA PRO A 168 -11.34 -17.57 18.70
C PRO A 168 -10.35 -18.71 18.96
N ASN A 169 -10.28 -19.73 18.08
CA ASN A 169 -9.49 -20.94 18.29
C ASN A 169 -8.05 -20.81 17.75
N ASN A 170 -7.31 -19.88 18.33
CA ASN A 170 -5.94 -19.56 17.94
C ASN A 170 -4.97 -20.15 18.96
N ASN A 171 -4.51 -21.38 18.70
CA ASN A 171 -3.47 -21.99 19.52
C ASN A 171 -2.13 -21.30 19.23
N TYR A 172 -1.81 -20.31 20.07
CA TYR A 172 -0.49 -19.76 20.40
C TYR A 172 0.64 -20.04 19.37
N GLY A 173 0.55 -19.45 18.17
CA GLY A 173 1.65 -19.43 17.20
C GLY A 173 1.53 -20.41 16.02
N ASN A 174 0.51 -21.27 15.98
CA ASN A 174 0.13 -22.09 14.80
C ASN A 174 -1.34 -21.86 14.40
N GLY A 175 -1.98 -20.81 14.93
CA GLY A 175 -3.37 -20.44 14.66
C GLY A 175 -3.53 -19.54 13.43
N ILE A 176 -4.77 -19.12 13.15
CA ILE A 176 -5.11 -18.27 11.98
C ILE A 176 -4.39 -16.92 12.00
N GLU A 177 -3.92 -16.45 13.16
CA GLU A 177 -3.11 -15.24 13.29
C GLU A 177 -1.80 -15.31 12.50
N ALA A 178 -1.23 -16.50 12.32
CA ALA A 178 -0.01 -16.69 11.51
C ALA A 178 -0.24 -16.46 10.01
N THR A 179 -1.51 -16.40 9.57
CA THR A 179 -1.85 -16.05 8.18
C THR A 179 -1.82 -14.53 7.94
N ILE A 180 -1.70 -13.72 9.00
CA ILE A 180 -1.63 -12.27 8.91
C ILE A 180 -0.16 -11.85 8.99
N PRO A 181 0.43 -11.33 7.90
CA PRO A 181 1.83 -10.93 7.89
C PRO A 181 2.07 -9.80 8.91
N GLY A 182 3.13 -9.95 9.69
CA GLY A 182 3.64 -8.91 10.59
C GLY A 182 4.89 -8.25 10.04
N GLY A 183 5.36 -7.23 10.75
CA GLY A 183 6.59 -6.51 10.43
C GLY A 183 6.37 -5.04 10.11
N PRO A 184 7.46 -4.28 9.94
CA PRO A 184 7.38 -2.85 9.65
C PRO A 184 6.89 -2.62 8.21
N SER A 185 6.09 -1.57 8.02
CA SER A 185 5.63 -1.12 6.72
C SER A 185 5.40 0.39 6.76
N VAL A 186 5.61 1.09 5.65
CA VAL A 186 5.27 2.52 5.50
C VAL A 186 4.52 2.67 4.20
N ALA A 187 3.31 3.26 4.22
CA ALA A 187 2.55 3.54 3.00
C ALA A 187 2.41 2.32 2.03
N CYS A 188 2.14 1.12 2.56
CA CYS A 188 2.08 -0.15 1.81
C CYS A 188 3.42 -0.70 1.28
N SER A 189 4.55 -0.18 1.76
CA SER A 189 5.89 -0.66 1.39
C SER A 189 6.26 -1.97 2.08
N THR A 190 7.18 -2.73 1.48
CA THR A 190 7.81 -3.85 2.20
C THR A 190 8.88 -3.33 3.18
N PRO A 191 9.31 -4.15 4.16
CA PRO A 191 10.43 -3.79 5.04
C PRO A 191 11.69 -3.36 4.28
N LYS A 192 11.94 -3.91 3.08
CA LYS A 192 13.13 -3.60 2.29
C LYS A 192 13.10 -2.15 1.79
N ALA A 193 11.94 -1.65 1.38
CA ALA A 193 11.79 -0.28 0.90
C ALA A 193 11.94 0.77 2.02
N ILE A 194 11.84 0.39 3.29
CA ILE A 194 12.15 1.26 4.43
C ILE A 194 13.63 1.66 4.43
N GLU A 195 14.52 0.80 3.92
CA GLU A 195 15.96 1.06 3.84
C GLU A 195 16.32 2.16 2.82
N TRP A 196 15.39 2.54 1.93
CA TRP A 196 15.63 3.54 0.90
C TRP A 196 15.63 4.98 1.41
N ASP A 197 15.04 5.23 2.58
CA ASP A 197 15.03 6.56 3.20
C ASP A 197 15.29 6.42 4.70
N ALA A 198 16.40 6.99 5.17
CA ALA A 198 16.80 6.94 6.57
C ALA A 198 15.72 7.53 7.51
N SER A 199 14.87 8.45 7.01
CA SER A 199 13.78 9.02 7.81
C SER A 199 12.67 8.01 8.16
N TRP A 200 12.58 6.88 7.44
CA TRP A 200 11.62 5.81 7.69
C TRP A 200 12.12 4.75 8.68
N SER A 201 13.40 4.82 9.06
CA SER A 201 13.99 3.94 10.07
C SER A 201 13.48 4.22 11.49
N ASP A 202 12.88 5.39 11.72
CA ASP A 202 12.24 5.74 12.98
C ASP A 202 10.85 5.08 13.09
N PRO A 203 10.67 4.07 13.97
CA PRO A 203 9.40 3.37 14.12
C PRO A 203 8.26 4.27 14.61
N THR A 204 8.56 5.44 15.17
CA THR A 204 7.54 6.42 15.59
C THR A 204 6.97 7.25 14.43
N ARG A 205 7.59 7.15 13.25
CA ARG A 205 7.20 7.89 12.03
C ARG A 205 6.67 6.96 10.92
N GLN A 206 6.45 5.68 11.23
CA GLN A 206 5.91 4.69 10.30
C GLN A 206 4.39 4.80 10.20
N ASP A 207 3.94 5.80 9.45
CA ASP A 207 2.52 5.99 9.16
C ASP A 207 2.05 5.10 8.00
N GLN A 208 0.99 4.34 8.25
CA GLN A 208 0.35 3.49 7.25
C GLN A 208 -0.51 4.27 6.26
N SER A 209 -0.96 5.49 6.63
CA SER A 209 -1.73 6.34 5.73
C SER A 209 -0.89 6.79 4.51
N GLY A 210 0.41 6.94 4.76
CA GLY A 210 1.41 7.40 3.81
C GLY A 210 1.68 8.90 3.86
N ARG A 211 0.95 9.69 4.68
CA ARG A 211 1.00 11.17 4.67
C ARG A 211 2.40 11.73 4.92
N PHE A 212 3.30 10.92 5.48
CA PHE A 212 4.71 11.25 5.71
C PHE A 212 5.62 11.06 4.50
N VAL A 213 5.13 10.51 3.39
CA VAL A 213 5.86 10.44 2.12
C VAL A 213 5.77 11.82 1.45
N ASP A 214 6.64 12.72 1.91
CA ASP A 214 6.74 14.12 1.46
C ASP A 214 7.29 14.21 0.03
N THR A 215 6.44 13.91 -0.96
CA THR A 215 6.80 13.89 -2.39
C THR A 215 5.96 14.84 -3.24
N HIS A 216 4.95 15.51 -2.67
CA HIS A 216 4.09 16.43 -3.44
C HIS A 216 4.86 17.66 -3.95
N GLU A 217 5.81 18.20 -3.18
CA GLU A 217 6.63 19.34 -3.65
C GLU A 217 7.63 18.98 -4.75
N SER A 218 7.98 17.69 -4.91
CA SER A 218 8.93 17.25 -5.94
C SER A 218 8.36 17.21 -7.36
N ALA A 219 7.05 17.45 -7.51
CA ALA A 219 6.33 17.50 -8.77
C ALA A 219 5.90 18.93 -9.20
N VAL A 220 6.12 19.95 -8.35
CA VAL A 220 5.71 21.35 -8.63
C VAL A 220 6.76 22.14 -9.38
#